data_AF-A0A4U6WAU9-F1
#
_entry.id   AF-A0A4U6WAU9-F1
#
_cell.length_a   1.000
_cell.length_b   1.000
_cell.length_c   1.000
_cell.angle_alpha   90.00
_cell.angle_beta   90.00
_cell.angle_gamma   90.00
#
_symmetry.space_group_name_H-M   'P 1'
#
loop_
_entity.id
_entity.type
_entity.pdbx_description
1 polymer ?
#
loop_
_entity_poly.entity_id
_entity_poly.type
_entity_poly.pdbx_seq_one_letter_code
_entity_poly.pdbx_strand_id
1 'polypeptide(L)'
;MMSIALLSMYSASIWQGYILEEKMRQQSVTDKVKLEEPNISHWYASVHPFFVYFIAYHLHIFISSAGGGMEPEPQQPKATGGGGHRKHLAMLERLSKRSSSSSAAAAGASSDSTSASPVEAFLTRFAAAKLAAESALSACRASSPEGDAAASLAAAAAAIDDLDRLVAESSHALPPYELRSALATAADLRAAHRAAASEIRPKKSFSFRNKSKGPKNPPQDPATVPQPQPPPPEQPKPSIDAILPGFGFRGRNGATLVKDLRVSNDKDGDFTLADLVSCEVYLKGTCRALYVHKLRDCRVFVGAVLGSVLIEDVEGCTFVMAAHQIRIHEAKATDFYLRVRSRPIIEDCSGVRFAPHALEYDGIDGDLKESRLEEETGNWANVDDFKWLRAVQSPNWCLVPEEERLQIVDISEVHEQEDDS
;
A
#
# COMPACT_ATOMS: atom_id res chain seq x y z
N MET A 1 15.97 37.01 12.48
CA MET A 1 15.54 36.79 11.08
C MET A 1 16.65 36.40 10.10
N MET A 2 17.93 36.24 10.51
CA MET A 2 19.03 35.83 9.59
C MET A 2 19.21 34.30 9.41
N SER A 3 18.52 33.45 10.18
CA SER A 3 18.77 31.99 10.15
C SER A 3 17.92 31.24 9.10
N ILE A 4 16.77 31.77 8.71
CA ILE A 4 15.85 31.11 7.75
C ILE A 4 16.27 31.37 6.29
N ALA A 5 16.89 32.52 6.02
CA ALA A 5 17.39 32.85 4.68
C ALA A 5 18.59 31.97 4.25
N LEU A 6 19.45 31.59 5.19
CA LEU A 6 20.61 30.73 4.94
C LEU A 6 20.22 29.28 4.62
N LEU A 7 19.18 28.72 5.27
CA LEU A 7 18.70 27.37 4.95
C LEU A 7 17.98 27.29 3.59
N SER A 8 17.27 28.36 3.20
CA SER A 8 16.60 28.41 1.90
C SER A 8 17.59 28.48 0.73
N MET A 9 18.67 29.24 0.88
CA MET A 9 19.73 29.32 -0.13
C MET A 9 20.53 28.01 -0.25
N TYR A 10 20.76 27.30 0.87
CA TYR A 10 21.41 25.98 0.84
C TYR A 10 20.54 24.91 0.16
N SER A 11 19.23 24.93 0.37
CA SER A 11 18.30 23.98 -0.27
C SER A 11 18.20 24.18 -1.79
N ALA A 12 18.28 25.43 -2.26
CA ALA A 12 18.23 25.73 -3.70
C ALA A 12 19.52 25.29 -4.43
N SER A 13 20.69 25.48 -3.82
CA SER A 13 21.97 25.05 -4.40
C SER A 13 22.11 23.53 -4.49
N ILE A 14 21.56 22.78 -3.53
CA ILE A 14 21.54 21.30 -3.57
C ILE A 14 20.62 20.79 -4.68
N TRP A 15 19.49 21.46 -4.90
CA TRP A 15 18.55 21.11 -5.97
C TRP A 15 19.09 21.43 -7.37
N GLN A 16 19.81 22.54 -7.53
CA GLN A 16 20.49 22.86 -8.79
C GLN A 16 21.64 21.87 -9.10
N GLY A 17 22.34 21.38 -8.06
CA GLY A 17 23.38 20.34 -8.18
C GLY A 17 22.83 19.01 -8.67
N TYR A 18 21.72 18.54 -8.09
CA TYR A 18 21.02 17.31 -8.52
C TYR A 18 20.55 17.38 -9.98
N ILE A 19 20.04 18.54 -10.42
CA ILE A 19 19.58 18.71 -11.81
C ILE A 19 20.74 18.66 -12.82
N LEU A 20 21.92 19.17 -12.46
CA LEU A 20 23.12 19.09 -13.31
C LEU A 20 23.69 17.67 -13.34
N GLU A 21 23.65 16.95 -12.21
CA GLU A 21 24.10 15.56 -12.11
C GLU A 21 23.19 14.61 -12.92
N GLU A 22 21.86 14.83 -12.89
CA GLU A 22 20.88 14.09 -13.69
C GLU A 22 21.04 14.38 -15.20
N LYS A 23 21.39 15.62 -15.58
CA LYS A 23 21.68 15.99 -16.97
C LYS A 23 22.98 15.38 -17.48
N MET A 24 24.03 15.31 -16.68
CA MET A 24 25.28 14.62 -17.05
C MET A 24 25.09 13.10 -17.13
N ARG A 25 24.23 12.52 -16.28
CA ARG A 25 23.86 11.11 -16.32
C ARG A 25 23.06 10.75 -17.58
N GLN A 26 22.16 11.62 -18.02
CA GLN A 26 21.40 11.46 -19.27
C GLN A 26 22.29 11.60 -20.52
N GLN A 27 23.26 12.52 -20.50
CA GLN A 27 24.21 12.69 -21.62
C GLN A 27 25.17 11.48 -21.76
N SER A 28 25.51 10.80 -20.66
CA SER A 28 26.34 9.59 -20.65
C SER A 28 25.65 8.34 -21.21
N VAL A 29 24.32 8.33 -21.30
CA VAL A 29 23.55 7.16 -21.80
C VAL A 29 23.38 7.23 -23.32
N THR A 30 23.48 8.41 -23.94
CA THR A 30 23.30 8.59 -25.39
C THR A 30 24.53 8.30 -26.26
N ASP A 31 25.74 8.17 -25.69
CA ASP A 31 26.98 7.97 -26.47
C ASP A 31 27.56 6.54 -26.43
N LYS A 32 26.76 5.52 -26.08
CA LYS A 32 27.17 4.11 -26.17
C LYS A 32 26.63 3.39 -27.41
N VAL A 33 26.94 3.92 -28.59
CA VAL A 33 26.96 3.15 -29.85
C VAL A 33 28.20 3.55 -30.67
N LYS A 34 29.38 3.05 -30.27
CA LYS A 34 30.46 2.56 -31.17
C LYS A 34 31.65 2.05 -30.36
N LEU A 35 32.11 0.86 -30.75
CA LEU A 35 33.26 0.12 -30.21
C LEU A 35 34.61 0.80 -30.52
N GLU A 36 35.53 0.84 -29.55
CA GLU A 36 36.93 0.33 -29.57
C GLU A 36 37.74 0.89 -28.36
N GLU A 37 38.54 0.05 -27.69
CA GLU A 37 39.54 0.41 -26.66
C GLU A 37 40.85 0.95 -27.31
N PRO A 38 41.89 1.46 -26.59
CA PRO A 38 42.02 2.09 -25.25
C PRO A 38 42.90 3.39 -25.25
N ASN A 39 42.86 4.26 -24.22
CA ASN A 39 44.06 4.91 -23.61
C ASN A 39 43.74 5.78 -22.37
N ILE A 40 44.46 5.58 -21.27
CA ILE A 40 44.18 6.13 -19.92
C ILE A 40 44.94 7.45 -19.62
N SER A 41 45.60 8.09 -20.58
CA SER A 41 46.50 9.23 -20.28
C SER A 41 45.91 10.65 -20.47
N HIS A 42 44.65 10.81 -20.88
CA HIS A 42 44.10 12.14 -21.21
C HIS A 42 43.12 12.73 -20.18
N TRP A 43 42.79 11.99 -19.11
CA TRP A 43 41.77 12.40 -18.13
C TRP A 43 42.25 13.33 -17.01
N TYR A 44 43.55 13.65 -16.95
CA TYR A 44 44.11 14.46 -15.87
C TYR A 44 44.32 15.95 -16.19
N ALA A 45 43.93 16.45 -17.37
CA ALA A 45 44.27 17.80 -17.82
C ALA A 45 43.08 18.75 -18.10
N SER A 46 41.82 18.36 -17.87
CA SER A 46 40.66 19.19 -18.26
C SER A 46 39.68 19.54 -17.14
N VAL A 47 40.15 19.57 -15.89
CA VAL A 47 39.37 20.07 -14.74
C VAL A 47 40.18 21.14 -14.00
N HIS A 48 40.54 22.25 -14.65
CA HIS A 48 41.19 23.37 -13.94
C HIS A 48 41.12 24.78 -14.56
N PRO A 49 40.01 25.24 -15.18
CA PRO A 49 39.77 26.69 -15.24
C PRO A 49 38.42 27.22 -14.73
N PHE A 50 37.41 26.37 -14.44
CA PHE A 50 36.09 26.90 -14.06
C PHE A 50 35.91 27.22 -12.56
N PHE A 51 36.84 26.81 -11.71
CA PHE A 51 36.73 27.02 -10.25
C PHE A 51 37.17 28.42 -9.77
N VAL A 52 37.85 29.21 -10.61
CA VAL A 52 38.42 30.52 -10.22
C VAL A 52 37.51 31.71 -10.57
N TYR A 53 36.55 31.56 -11.50
CA TYR A 53 35.67 32.66 -11.92
C TYR A 53 34.41 32.84 -11.06
N PHE A 54 33.98 31.81 -10.32
CA PHE A 54 32.74 31.85 -9.54
C PHE A 54 32.87 32.63 -8.22
N ILE A 55 34.08 32.71 -7.65
CA ILE A 55 34.35 33.41 -6.39
C ILE A 55 34.49 34.94 -6.61
N ALA A 56 34.89 35.39 -7.80
CA ALA A 56 35.07 36.81 -8.10
C ALA A 56 33.75 37.58 -8.35
N TYR A 57 32.70 36.92 -8.86
CA TYR A 57 31.44 37.59 -9.20
C TYR A 57 30.53 37.83 -7.99
N HIS A 58 30.65 37.00 -6.94
CA HIS A 58 29.80 37.09 -5.75
C HIS A 58 30.27 38.13 -4.72
N LEU A 59 31.46 38.72 -4.86
CA LEU A 59 31.94 39.79 -3.98
C LEU A 59 31.59 41.21 -4.49
N HIS A 60 31.15 41.36 -5.76
CA HIS A 60 30.89 42.68 -6.36
C HIS A 60 29.41 43.15 -6.26
N ILE A 61 28.46 42.25 -6.00
CA ILE A 61 27.02 42.61 -5.90
C ILE A 61 26.62 43.07 -4.49
N PHE A 62 27.46 42.87 -3.47
CA PHE A 62 27.16 43.26 -2.09
C PHE A 62 27.52 44.72 -1.73
N ILE A 63 28.15 45.48 -2.65
CA ILE A 63 28.51 46.90 -2.46
C ILE A 63 27.94 47.74 -3.61
N SER A 64 26.61 47.80 -3.75
CA SER A 64 25.95 48.84 -4.54
C SER A 64 24.46 48.96 -4.20
N SER A 65 24.18 49.31 -2.95
CA SER A 65 22.88 49.81 -2.50
C SER A 65 23.06 51.28 -2.09
N ALA A 66 22.98 52.19 -3.05
CA ALA A 66 22.73 53.61 -2.79
C ALA A 66 22.27 54.31 -4.09
N GLY A 67 21.05 54.87 -4.07
CA GLY A 67 20.73 56.08 -4.83
C GLY A 67 19.80 55.93 -6.04
N GLY A 68 18.65 56.60 -5.95
CA GLY A 68 18.11 57.42 -7.04
C GLY A 68 17.09 56.76 -7.95
N GLY A 69 15.87 57.31 -7.95
CA GLY A 69 14.73 56.85 -8.74
C GLY A 69 14.68 57.34 -10.18
N MET A 70 13.77 56.75 -10.95
CA MET A 70 12.85 57.39 -11.89
C MET A 70 11.92 56.29 -12.45
N GLU A 71 10.62 56.52 -12.40
CA GLU A 71 9.60 55.69 -13.07
C GLU A 71 9.72 55.86 -14.61
N PRO A 72 9.39 54.83 -15.40
CA PRO A 72 8.23 54.99 -16.28
C PRO A 72 7.35 53.74 -16.47
N GLU A 73 6.11 54.04 -16.82
CA GLU A 73 4.93 53.23 -17.20
C GLU A 73 5.19 52.03 -18.15
N PRO A 74 4.44 50.91 -18.04
CA PRO A 74 4.73 49.68 -18.79
C PRO A 74 3.97 49.56 -20.13
N GLN A 75 4.70 49.22 -21.20
CA GLN A 75 4.13 48.63 -22.43
C GLN A 75 4.16 47.09 -22.35
N GLN A 76 3.00 46.46 -22.56
CA GLN A 76 2.86 45.00 -22.70
C GLN A 76 3.45 44.48 -24.02
N PRO A 77 3.92 43.21 -24.02
CA PRO A 77 3.53 42.30 -25.08
C PRO A 77 2.93 40.98 -24.55
N LYS A 78 1.97 40.48 -25.33
CA LYS A 78 1.22 39.22 -25.18
C LYS A 78 2.14 37.99 -25.24
N ALA A 79 1.89 37.01 -24.39
CA ALA A 79 2.11 35.60 -24.72
C ALA A 79 1.10 34.69 -23.98
N THR A 80 0.64 33.71 -24.74
CA THR A 80 -0.40 32.72 -24.52
C THR A 80 0.00 31.59 -23.58
N GLY A 81 -0.99 30.99 -22.89
CA GLY A 81 -0.93 29.57 -22.51
C GLY A 81 -0.44 29.21 -21.10
N GLY A 82 -1.01 29.79 -20.03
CA GLY A 82 -0.71 29.43 -18.64
C GLY A 82 -1.97 29.14 -17.80
N GLY A 83 -2.85 28.25 -18.28
CA GLY A 83 -4.19 28.05 -17.70
C GLY A 83 -4.27 27.14 -16.47
N GLY A 84 -3.32 26.23 -16.26
CA GLY A 84 -3.36 25.25 -15.16
C GLY A 84 -2.80 25.80 -13.84
N HIS A 85 -1.63 26.45 -13.91
CA HIS A 85 -0.92 26.91 -12.71
C HIS A 85 -1.63 28.07 -12.01
N ARG A 86 -2.23 29.00 -12.77
CA ARG A 86 -3.02 30.12 -12.21
C ARG A 86 -4.29 29.67 -11.50
N LYS A 87 -4.95 28.61 -11.97
CA LYS A 87 -6.14 28.04 -11.33
C LYS A 87 -5.79 27.32 -10.03
N HIS A 88 -4.66 26.61 -10.00
CA HIS A 88 -4.16 25.96 -8.79
C HIS A 88 -3.72 26.97 -7.72
N LEU A 89 -3.01 28.03 -8.13
CA LEU A 89 -2.62 29.12 -7.23
C LEU A 89 -3.84 29.89 -6.69
N ALA A 90 -4.85 30.16 -7.53
CA ALA A 90 -6.10 30.77 -7.09
C ALA A 90 -6.93 29.86 -6.16
N MET A 91 -6.82 28.52 -6.31
CA MET A 91 -7.46 27.54 -5.42
C MET A 91 -6.75 27.48 -4.07
N LEU A 92 -5.41 27.50 -4.04
CA LEU A 92 -4.61 27.56 -2.82
C LEU A 92 -4.80 28.89 -2.08
N GLU A 93 -4.91 30.00 -2.81
CA GLU A 93 -5.21 31.31 -2.24
C GLU A 93 -6.64 31.40 -1.70
N ARG A 94 -7.62 30.73 -2.34
CA ARG A 94 -8.99 30.59 -1.81
C ARG A 94 -9.03 29.72 -0.56
N LEU A 95 -8.22 28.66 -0.49
CA LEU A 95 -8.10 27.80 0.69
C LEU A 95 -7.39 28.55 1.84
N SER A 96 -6.35 29.34 1.56
CA SER A 96 -5.69 30.15 2.58
C SER A 96 -6.59 31.29 3.07
N LYS A 97 -7.32 31.96 2.18
CA LYS A 97 -8.34 32.97 2.53
C LYS A 97 -9.51 32.39 3.33
N ARG A 98 -9.87 31.11 3.11
CA ARG A 98 -10.89 30.42 3.89
C ARG A 98 -10.40 30.02 5.28
N SER A 99 -9.11 29.66 5.41
CA SER A 99 -8.47 29.39 6.71
C SER A 99 -8.28 30.66 7.55
N SER A 100 -7.96 31.80 6.91
CA SER A 100 -7.79 33.08 7.59
C SER A 100 -9.12 33.81 7.83
N SER A 101 -10.16 33.56 7.02
CA SER A 101 -11.52 34.08 7.26
C SER A 101 -12.22 33.37 8.42
N SER A 102 -11.90 32.10 8.70
CA SER A 102 -12.33 31.43 9.94
C SER A 102 -11.68 32.01 11.20
N SER A 103 -10.45 32.54 11.11
CA SER A 103 -9.79 33.23 12.23
C SER A 103 -10.17 34.71 12.36
N ALA A 104 -10.60 35.38 11.28
CA ALA A 104 -10.95 36.81 11.30
C ALA A 104 -12.44 37.09 11.60
N ALA A 105 -13.34 36.13 11.36
CA ALA A 105 -14.75 36.25 11.75
C ALA A 105 -14.99 36.07 13.26
N ALA A 106 -13.96 35.72 14.04
CA ALA A 106 -14.00 35.55 15.49
C ALA A 106 -13.58 36.80 16.29
N ALA A 107 -13.22 37.91 15.62
CA ALA A 107 -12.73 39.13 16.29
C ALA A 107 -13.83 40.17 16.58
N GLY A 108 -15.10 39.75 16.64
CA GLY A 108 -16.25 40.64 16.76
C GLY A 108 -17.36 40.12 17.67
N ALA A 109 -17.04 39.64 18.87
CA ALA A 109 -17.99 39.55 19.99
C ALA A 109 -17.22 39.37 21.31
N SER A 110 -17.48 40.27 22.25
CA SER A 110 -16.91 40.30 23.58
C SER A 110 -17.56 39.30 24.55
N SER A 111 -16.71 38.76 25.43
CA SER A 111 -16.93 38.17 26.78
C SER A 111 -17.58 36.79 26.93
N ASP A 112 -16.79 35.93 27.61
CA ASP A 112 -17.15 34.76 28.42
C ASP A 112 -17.56 33.45 27.73
N SER A 113 -16.62 32.50 27.67
CA SER A 113 -16.77 31.12 28.20
C SER A 113 -15.70 30.18 27.63
N THR A 114 -15.04 29.47 28.53
CA THR A 114 -14.11 28.37 28.28
C THR A 114 -14.86 27.20 27.63
N SER A 115 -14.79 27.05 26.30
CA SER A 115 -15.12 25.77 25.66
C SER A 115 -14.24 25.55 24.43
N ALA A 116 -13.24 24.68 24.57
CA ALA A 116 -12.53 24.13 23.42
C ALA A 116 -13.55 23.45 22.49
N SER A 117 -13.30 23.48 21.18
CA SER A 117 -14.10 22.73 20.21
C SER A 117 -14.22 21.27 20.67
N PRO A 118 -15.39 20.59 20.54
CA PRO A 118 -15.56 19.20 20.97
C PRO A 118 -14.47 18.26 20.44
N VAL A 119 -13.96 18.53 19.23
CA VAL A 119 -12.85 17.80 18.61
C VAL A 119 -11.51 18.08 19.31
N GLU A 120 -11.22 19.33 19.65
CA GLU A 120 -9.98 19.72 20.34
C GLU A 120 -9.94 19.18 21.78
N ALA A 121 -11.10 19.21 22.46
CA ALA A 121 -11.27 18.60 23.78
C ALA A 121 -11.06 17.08 23.74
N PHE A 122 -11.57 16.41 22.69
CA PHE A 122 -11.31 14.99 22.47
C PHE A 122 -9.83 14.73 22.21
N LEU A 123 -9.19 15.43 21.27
CA LEU A 123 -7.78 15.20 20.91
C LEU A 123 -6.85 15.39 22.10
N THR A 124 -7.14 16.39 22.95
CA THR A 124 -6.38 16.61 24.19
C THR A 124 -6.53 15.44 25.16
N ARG A 125 -7.76 14.97 25.41
CA ARG A 125 -8.03 13.81 26.27
C ARG A 125 -7.43 12.51 25.71
N PHE A 126 -7.56 12.31 24.40
CA PHE A 126 -7.04 11.16 23.69
C PHE A 126 -5.52 11.11 23.74
N ALA A 127 -4.83 12.24 23.54
CA ALA A 127 -3.38 12.34 23.67
C ALA A 127 -2.90 12.02 25.09
N ALA A 128 -3.61 12.52 26.12
CA ALA A 128 -3.28 12.21 27.52
C ALA A 128 -3.47 10.72 27.84
N ALA A 129 -4.59 10.12 27.40
CA ALA A 129 -4.87 8.69 27.59
C ALA A 129 -3.87 7.81 26.83
N LYS A 130 -3.51 8.17 25.59
CA LYS A 130 -2.46 7.52 24.81
C LYS A 130 -1.13 7.51 25.56
N LEU A 131 -0.71 8.67 26.07
CA LEU A 131 0.55 8.79 26.81
C LEU A 131 0.54 7.97 28.11
N ALA A 132 -0.59 7.89 28.80
CA ALA A 132 -0.76 7.03 29.98
C ALA A 132 -0.60 5.54 29.62
N ALA A 133 -1.21 5.08 28.53
CA ALA A 133 -1.09 3.71 28.06
C ALA A 133 0.36 3.36 27.63
N GLU A 134 1.02 4.25 26.89
CA GLU A 134 2.42 4.07 26.45
C GLU A 134 3.39 4.05 27.64
N SER A 135 3.16 4.90 28.65
CA SER A 135 3.95 4.92 29.89
C SER A 135 3.79 3.62 30.69
N ALA A 136 2.56 3.13 30.84
CA ALA A 136 2.29 1.87 31.53
C ALA A 136 2.92 0.67 30.80
N LEU A 137 2.85 0.63 29.47
CA LEU A 137 3.52 -0.39 28.65
C LEU A 137 5.05 -0.32 28.75
N SER A 138 5.62 0.88 28.82
CA SER A 138 7.06 1.08 29.01
C SER A 138 7.51 0.61 30.40
N ALA A 139 6.71 0.87 31.44
CA ALA A 139 6.96 0.36 32.79
C ALA A 139 6.89 -1.18 32.87
N CYS A 140 6.02 -1.83 32.09
CA CYS A 140 5.99 -3.29 31.97
C CYS A 140 7.31 -3.85 31.42
N ARG A 141 7.91 -3.16 30.44
CA ARG A 141 9.17 -3.58 29.80
C ARG A 141 10.40 -3.32 30.67
N ALA A 142 10.32 -2.35 31.58
CA ALA A 142 11.42 -2.00 32.49
C ALA A 142 11.42 -2.80 33.81
N SER A 143 10.32 -3.47 34.17
CA SER A 143 10.18 -4.20 35.44
C SER A 143 10.66 -5.65 35.34
N SER A 144 11.34 -6.13 36.39
CA SER A 144 11.80 -7.53 36.52
C SER A 144 10.65 -8.48 36.95
N PRO A 145 10.76 -9.78 36.67
CA PRO A 145 9.62 -10.62 36.27
C PRO A 145 8.66 -11.14 37.36
N GLU A 146 8.76 -10.75 38.64
CA GLU A 146 8.07 -11.52 39.70
C GLU A 146 6.99 -10.78 40.52
N GLY A 147 6.75 -9.48 40.33
CA GLY A 147 5.66 -8.79 41.07
C GLY A 147 5.04 -7.58 40.35
N ASP A 148 5.86 -6.61 39.95
CA ASP A 148 5.38 -5.31 39.46
C ASP A 148 4.98 -5.32 37.98
N ALA A 149 5.49 -6.28 37.21
CA ALA A 149 5.21 -6.42 35.78
C ALA A 149 3.74 -6.80 35.51
N ALA A 150 3.14 -7.65 36.36
CA ALA A 150 1.74 -8.04 36.24
C ALA A 150 0.78 -6.88 36.61
N ALA A 151 1.11 -6.12 37.65
CA ALA A 151 0.35 -4.93 38.04
C ALA A 151 0.42 -3.83 36.97
N SER A 152 1.61 -3.62 36.40
CA SER A 152 1.83 -2.67 35.31
C SER A 152 1.10 -3.10 34.02
N LEU A 153 1.04 -4.40 33.73
CA LEU A 153 0.32 -4.94 32.58
C LEU A 153 -1.21 -4.80 32.73
N ALA A 154 -1.72 -4.94 33.96
CA ALA A 154 -3.12 -4.66 34.28
C ALA A 154 -3.43 -3.16 34.19
N ALA A 155 -2.52 -2.29 34.64
CA ALA A 155 -2.65 -0.84 34.50
C ALA A 155 -2.65 -0.39 33.02
N ALA A 156 -1.80 -1.01 32.19
CA ALA A 156 -1.79 -0.79 30.75
C ALA A 156 -3.09 -1.23 30.08
N ALA A 157 -3.67 -2.37 30.49
CA ALA A 157 -4.98 -2.82 29.99
C ALA A 157 -6.09 -1.81 30.32
N ALA A 158 -6.15 -1.36 31.58
CA ALA A 158 -7.15 -0.38 32.01
C ALA A 158 -7.03 0.95 31.25
N ALA A 159 -5.80 1.43 30.99
CA ALA A 159 -5.58 2.65 30.21
C ALA A 159 -6.00 2.52 28.74
N ILE A 160 -5.88 1.33 28.14
CA ILE A 160 -6.35 1.05 26.79
C ILE A 160 -7.89 0.99 26.75
N ASP A 161 -8.52 0.35 27.74
CA ASP A 161 -9.98 0.32 27.84
C ASP A 161 -10.58 1.72 28.01
N ASP A 162 -9.94 2.60 28.79
CA ASP A 162 -10.34 4.00 28.91
C ASP A 162 -10.17 4.77 27.58
N LEU A 163 -9.11 4.48 26.81
CA LEU A 163 -8.91 5.05 25.47
C LEU A 163 -10.06 4.66 24.52
N ASP A 164 -10.45 3.39 24.54
CA ASP A 164 -11.55 2.88 23.72
C ASP A 164 -12.90 3.48 24.09
N ARG A 165 -13.15 3.64 25.39
CA ARG A 165 -14.34 4.30 25.89
C ARG A 165 -14.43 5.75 25.41
N LEU A 166 -13.32 6.49 25.45
CA LEU A 166 -13.25 7.86 24.93
C LEU A 166 -13.55 7.94 23.42
N VAL A 167 -13.04 6.98 22.64
CA VAL A 167 -13.30 6.89 21.20
C VAL A 167 -14.77 6.57 20.93
N ALA A 168 -15.36 5.63 21.68
CA ALA A 168 -16.77 5.28 21.55
C ALA A 168 -17.69 6.46 21.90
N GLU A 169 -17.44 7.13 23.03
CA GLU A 169 -18.20 8.31 23.50
C GLU A 169 -18.13 9.48 22.51
N SER A 170 -16.98 9.66 21.84
CA SER A 170 -16.75 10.79 20.92
C SER A 170 -16.97 10.45 19.45
N SER A 171 -17.26 9.20 19.11
CA SER A 171 -17.34 8.70 17.73
C SER A 171 -18.29 9.49 16.82
N HIS A 172 -19.42 9.95 17.36
CA HIS A 172 -20.42 10.72 16.63
C HIS A 172 -20.02 12.19 16.40
N ALA A 173 -19.09 12.73 17.20
CA ALA A 173 -18.68 14.13 17.17
C ALA A 173 -17.37 14.35 16.39
N LEU A 174 -16.71 13.29 15.94
CA LEU A 174 -15.40 13.34 15.31
C LEU A 174 -15.47 13.32 13.78
N PRO A 175 -14.64 14.12 13.08
CA PRO A 175 -14.43 13.95 11.65
C PRO A 175 -13.95 12.52 11.32
N PRO A 176 -14.31 11.96 10.14
CA PRO A 176 -13.94 10.59 9.77
C PRO A 176 -12.44 10.30 9.81
N TYR A 177 -11.60 11.31 9.55
CA TYR A 177 -10.15 11.17 9.63
C TYR A 177 -9.67 10.97 11.08
N GLU A 178 -10.14 11.82 12.01
CA GLU A 178 -9.77 11.74 13.42
C GLU A 178 -10.26 10.44 14.07
N LEU A 179 -11.48 10.00 13.73
CA LEU A 179 -12.02 8.73 14.20
C LEU A 179 -11.16 7.54 13.75
N ARG A 180 -10.78 7.50 12.46
CA ARG A 180 -9.90 6.44 11.94
C ARG A 180 -8.52 6.45 12.59
N SER A 181 -7.93 7.64 12.77
CA SER A 181 -6.63 7.82 13.42
C SER A 181 -6.65 7.32 14.87
N ALA A 182 -7.71 7.65 15.61
CA ALA A 182 -7.89 7.23 16.99
C ALA A 182 -8.09 5.71 17.11
N LEU A 183 -8.91 5.11 16.26
CA LEU A 183 -9.13 3.66 16.22
C LEU A 183 -7.84 2.90 15.86
N ALA A 184 -7.07 3.37 14.88
CA ALA A 184 -5.79 2.78 14.51
C ALA A 184 -4.81 2.81 15.68
N THR A 185 -4.67 3.96 16.35
CA THR A 185 -3.80 4.11 17.53
C THR A 185 -4.22 3.15 18.66
N ALA A 186 -5.51 3.00 18.91
CA ALA A 186 -6.01 2.08 19.93
C ALA A 186 -5.75 0.59 19.56
N ALA A 187 -5.80 0.24 18.27
CA ALA A 187 -5.45 -1.10 17.80
C ALA A 187 -3.95 -1.40 17.97
N ASP A 188 -3.09 -0.44 17.66
CA ASP A 188 -1.63 -0.56 17.82
C ASP A 188 -1.24 -0.76 19.29
N LEU A 189 -1.85 0.00 20.21
CA LEU A 189 -1.62 -0.14 21.65
C LEU A 189 -2.05 -1.51 22.18
N ARG A 190 -3.18 -2.06 21.70
CA ARG A 190 -3.61 -3.43 22.03
C ARG A 190 -2.64 -4.48 21.50
N ALA A 191 -2.09 -4.29 20.31
CA ALA A 191 -1.08 -5.19 19.77
C ALA A 191 0.20 -5.16 20.64
N ALA A 192 0.64 -3.97 21.04
CA ALA A 192 1.78 -3.78 21.93
C ALA A 192 1.55 -4.41 23.32
N HIS A 193 0.34 -4.30 23.88
CA HIS A 193 -0.04 -4.94 25.14
C HIS A 193 0.02 -6.47 25.06
N ARG A 194 -0.54 -7.07 24.00
CA ARG A 194 -0.48 -8.52 23.78
C ARG A 194 0.95 -9.03 23.64
N ALA A 195 1.81 -8.28 22.96
CA ALA A 195 3.22 -8.60 22.86
C ALA A 195 3.90 -8.59 24.25
N ALA A 196 3.73 -7.52 25.02
CA ALA A 196 4.28 -7.40 26.38
C ALA A 196 3.76 -8.50 27.32
N ALA A 197 2.47 -8.85 27.23
CA ALA A 197 1.88 -9.95 28.01
C ALA A 197 2.50 -11.31 27.69
N SER A 198 2.90 -11.53 26.44
CA SER A 198 3.53 -12.78 26.00
C SER A 198 5.00 -12.92 26.42
N GLU A 199 5.70 -11.80 26.63
CA GLU A 199 7.08 -11.75 27.10
C GLU A 199 7.19 -12.01 28.61
N ILE A 200 6.26 -11.45 29.40
CA ILE A 200 6.25 -11.55 30.87
C ILE A 200 5.84 -12.97 31.33
N ARG A 201 5.10 -13.73 30.51
CA ARG A 201 4.72 -15.11 30.81
C ARG A 201 5.52 -16.08 29.94
N PRO A 202 6.69 -16.56 30.37
CA PRO A 202 7.48 -17.48 29.55
C PRO A 202 6.65 -18.73 29.26
N LYS A 203 6.45 -19.00 27.97
CA LYS A 203 5.80 -20.22 27.47
C LYS A 203 6.58 -21.40 28.04
N LYS A 204 5.94 -22.15 28.93
CA LYS A 204 6.43 -23.45 29.39
C LYS A 204 6.70 -24.29 28.14
N SER A 205 7.97 -24.43 27.75
CA SER A 205 8.34 -25.29 26.65
C SER A 205 8.01 -26.71 27.07
N PHE A 206 7.11 -27.31 26.31
CA PHE A 206 6.73 -28.70 26.41
C PHE A 206 8.01 -29.54 26.22
N SER A 207 8.61 -30.00 27.32
CA SER A 207 9.67 -30.99 27.27
C SER A 207 9.03 -32.37 27.39
N PHE A 208 8.96 -33.07 26.25
CA PHE A 208 8.60 -34.48 26.23
C PHE A 208 9.73 -35.30 26.87
N ARG A 209 9.60 -35.63 28.15
CA ARG A 209 10.52 -36.54 28.84
C ARG A 209 9.99 -37.97 28.70
N ASN A 210 10.52 -38.72 27.74
CA ASN A 210 10.19 -40.12 27.54
C ASN A 210 10.91 -40.99 28.59
N LYS A 211 10.19 -41.77 29.42
CA LYS A 211 10.80 -42.83 30.25
C LYS A 211 9.89 -44.06 30.37
N SER A 212 10.56 -45.20 30.19
CA SER A 212 10.17 -46.61 29.99
C SER A 212 9.06 -47.26 30.83
N LYS A 213 8.50 -48.32 30.21
CA LYS A 213 7.48 -49.31 30.63
C LYS A 213 7.78 -50.10 31.92
N GLY A 214 6.71 -50.50 32.63
CA GLY A 214 6.62 -51.65 33.54
C GLY A 214 5.19 -51.80 34.15
N PRO A 215 4.57 -53.01 34.29
CA PRO A 215 3.11 -53.15 34.31
C PRO A 215 2.45 -53.74 35.60
N LYS A 216 1.10 -53.61 35.66
CA LYS A 216 0.04 -54.44 36.33
C LYS A 216 -0.66 -53.96 37.63
N ASN A 217 -1.88 -53.42 37.41
CA ASN A 217 -3.23 -53.74 37.96
C ASN A 217 -3.75 -53.43 39.41
N PRO A 218 -5.09 -53.23 39.58
CA PRO A 218 -5.82 -52.42 40.61
C PRO A 218 -6.51 -53.32 41.70
N PRO A 219 -7.52 -52.94 42.58
CA PRO A 219 -8.49 -51.80 42.57
C PRO A 219 -8.98 -51.17 43.92
N GLN A 220 -9.66 -49.99 43.81
CA GLN A 220 -10.98 -49.60 44.39
C GLN A 220 -11.14 -48.12 44.87
N ASP A 221 -12.28 -47.56 44.41
CA ASP A 221 -12.97 -46.26 44.54
C ASP A 221 -13.35 -45.78 45.97
N PRO A 222 -14.01 -44.60 46.23
CA PRO A 222 -14.76 -43.69 45.31
C PRO A 222 -14.65 -42.15 45.50
N ALA A 223 -15.30 -41.43 44.57
CA ALA A 223 -15.87 -40.05 44.64
C ALA A 223 -14.89 -38.88 44.39
N THR A 224 -15.10 -37.89 43.51
CA THR A 224 -16.28 -37.31 42.85
C THR A 224 -15.82 -36.62 41.55
N VAL A 225 -16.47 -36.88 40.42
CA VAL A 225 -16.20 -36.23 39.12
C VAL A 225 -17.27 -35.17 38.86
N PRO A 226 -16.92 -33.90 38.60
CA PRO A 226 -17.76 -32.99 37.82
C PRO A 226 -17.66 -33.37 36.32
N GLN A 227 -18.79 -33.65 35.68
CA GLN A 227 -18.87 -33.94 34.26
C GLN A 227 -18.33 -32.78 33.40
N PRO A 228 -17.64 -33.05 32.28
CA PRO A 228 -17.32 -32.04 31.28
C PRO A 228 -18.60 -31.55 30.57
N GLN A 229 -18.76 -30.23 30.47
CA GLN A 229 -19.79 -29.62 29.63
C GLN A 229 -19.56 -30.00 28.15
N PRO A 230 -20.62 -30.28 27.37
CA PRO A 230 -20.49 -30.47 25.93
C PRO A 230 -19.93 -29.20 25.27
N PRO A 231 -19.10 -29.35 24.23
CA PRO A 231 -18.54 -28.19 23.52
C PRO A 231 -19.68 -27.31 22.99
N PRO A 232 -19.54 -25.96 23.04
CA PRO A 232 -20.46 -25.05 22.37
C PRO A 232 -20.63 -25.48 20.90
N PRO A 233 -21.85 -25.43 20.34
CA PRO A 233 -22.06 -25.81 18.95
C PRO A 233 -21.11 -25.02 18.07
N GLU A 234 -20.27 -25.76 17.36
CA GLU A 234 -19.38 -25.25 16.32
C GLU A 234 -20.28 -24.47 15.36
N GLN A 235 -20.19 -23.15 15.41
CA GLN A 235 -20.87 -22.31 14.43
C GLN A 235 -20.41 -22.81 13.06
N PRO A 236 -21.33 -23.15 12.15
CA PRO A 236 -20.94 -23.60 10.83
C PRO A 236 -20.03 -22.52 10.24
N LYS A 237 -18.78 -22.90 9.92
CA LYS A 237 -17.92 -22.09 9.07
C LYS A 237 -18.80 -21.67 7.88
N PRO A 238 -18.95 -20.37 7.58
CA PRO A 238 -19.75 -19.95 6.46
C PRO A 238 -19.26 -20.73 5.23
N SER A 239 -20.19 -21.44 4.59
CA SER A 239 -19.92 -22.13 3.34
C SER A 239 -19.32 -21.13 2.35
N ILE A 240 -18.34 -21.57 1.56
CA ILE A 240 -17.61 -20.74 0.58
C ILE A 240 -18.57 -20.03 -0.40
N ASP A 241 -19.77 -20.59 -0.58
CA ASP A 241 -20.87 -20.02 -1.38
C ASP A 241 -21.49 -18.75 -0.79
N ALA A 242 -21.28 -18.47 0.50
CA ALA A 242 -21.78 -17.26 1.17
C ALA A 242 -20.80 -16.08 1.15
N ILE A 243 -19.52 -16.31 0.81
CA ILE A 243 -18.45 -15.29 0.94
C ILE A 243 -18.11 -14.65 -0.42
N LEU A 244 -18.29 -15.39 -1.52
CA LEU A 244 -18.02 -14.88 -2.87
C LEU A 244 -19.28 -15.00 -3.73
N PRO A 245 -19.95 -13.89 -4.06
CA PRO A 245 -21.09 -13.91 -4.95
C PRO A 245 -20.64 -14.16 -6.39
N GLY A 246 -21.27 -15.11 -7.09
CA GLY A 246 -21.19 -15.18 -8.55
C GLY A 246 -20.96 -16.56 -9.16
N PHE A 247 -21.15 -16.59 -10.48
CA PHE A 247 -20.84 -17.70 -11.36
C PHE A 247 -19.31 -17.87 -11.47
N GLY A 248 -18.82 -19.10 -11.55
CA GLY A 248 -17.39 -19.34 -11.76
C GLY A 248 -16.89 -20.73 -11.35
N PHE A 249 -15.58 -20.92 -11.44
CA PHE A 249 -14.93 -22.21 -11.18
C PHE A 249 -14.53 -22.35 -9.72
N ARG A 250 -14.89 -23.48 -9.10
CA ARG A 250 -14.61 -23.76 -7.69
C ARG A 250 -14.12 -25.19 -7.47
N GLY A 251 -13.16 -25.37 -6.55
CA GLY A 251 -12.80 -26.69 -6.02
C GLY A 251 -12.23 -27.69 -7.03
N ARG A 252 -11.52 -27.21 -8.06
CA ARG A 252 -10.90 -28.06 -9.10
C ARG A 252 -9.41 -28.24 -8.82
N ASN A 253 -8.87 -29.38 -9.23
CA ASN A 253 -7.45 -29.71 -9.07
C ASN A 253 -6.92 -30.35 -10.35
N GLY A 254 -5.81 -29.84 -10.89
CA GLY A 254 -5.15 -30.41 -12.08
C GLY A 254 -5.98 -30.31 -13.36
N ALA A 255 -6.98 -29.43 -13.39
CA ALA A 255 -7.94 -29.31 -14.49
C ALA A 255 -7.65 -28.08 -15.36
N THR A 256 -7.93 -28.22 -16.66
CA THR A 256 -7.96 -27.11 -17.63
C THR A 256 -9.39 -26.62 -17.77
N LEU A 257 -9.64 -25.38 -17.40
CA LEU A 257 -10.95 -24.76 -17.30
C LEU A 257 -11.04 -23.64 -18.32
N VAL A 258 -11.98 -23.75 -19.25
CA VAL A 258 -12.13 -22.78 -20.34
C VAL A 258 -13.54 -22.23 -20.29
N LYS A 259 -13.67 -20.91 -20.36
CA LYS A 259 -14.96 -20.22 -20.45
C LYS A 259 -14.89 -19.12 -21.51
N ASP A 260 -15.83 -19.14 -22.45
CA ASP A 260 -16.08 -18.05 -23.39
C ASP A 260 -17.26 -17.20 -22.90
N LEU A 261 -16.93 -16.05 -22.34
CA LEU A 261 -17.87 -15.07 -21.79
C LEU A 261 -18.68 -14.35 -22.88
N ARG A 262 -18.27 -14.43 -24.15
CA ARG A 262 -18.96 -13.78 -25.28
C ARG A 262 -20.22 -14.52 -25.69
N VAL A 263 -20.26 -15.84 -25.45
CA VAL A 263 -21.35 -16.74 -25.87
C VAL A 263 -22.34 -16.98 -24.74
N SER A 264 -21.87 -16.98 -23.49
CA SER A 264 -22.75 -17.10 -22.32
C SER A 264 -23.72 -15.91 -22.21
N ASN A 265 -24.96 -16.19 -21.77
CA ASN A 265 -25.98 -15.17 -21.48
C ASN A 265 -25.62 -14.31 -20.24
N ASP A 266 -24.45 -14.57 -19.64
CA ASP A 266 -23.94 -13.98 -18.40
C ASP A 266 -23.02 -12.77 -18.66
N LYS A 267 -23.25 -12.04 -19.76
CA LYS A 267 -22.39 -10.94 -20.26
C LYS A 267 -22.13 -9.80 -19.26
N ASP A 268 -22.90 -9.73 -18.17
CA ASP A 268 -22.81 -8.67 -17.17
C ASP A 268 -22.50 -9.17 -15.76
N GLY A 269 -22.16 -10.47 -15.62
CA GLY A 269 -21.92 -11.13 -14.34
C GLY A 269 -20.52 -10.90 -13.77
N ASP A 270 -20.42 -10.99 -12.45
CA ASP A 270 -19.14 -11.11 -11.76
C ASP A 270 -18.68 -12.58 -11.83
N PHE A 271 -17.40 -12.81 -12.13
CA PHE A 271 -16.82 -14.15 -12.25
C PHE A 271 -15.95 -14.48 -11.04
N THR A 272 -16.06 -15.70 -10.51
CA THR A 272 -15.28 -16.14 -9.33
C THR A 272 -14.39 -17.35 -9.64
N LEU A 273 -13.12 -17.29 -9.24
CA LEU A 273 -12.20 -18.43 -9.20
C LEU A 273 -11.88 -18.73 -7.73
N ALA A 274 -12.29 -19.89 -7.23
CA ALA A 274 -12.07 -20.24 -5.83
C ALA A 274 -11.52 -21.66 -5.65
N ASP A 275 -10.61 -21.84 -4.67
CA ASP A 275 -10.11 -23.15 -4.26
C ASP A 275 -9.60 -24.02 -5.44
N LEU A 276 -8.74 -23.43 -6.30
CA LEU A 276 -8.14 -24.13 -7.44
C LEU A 276 -6.68 -24.47 -7.16
N VAL A 277 -6.26 -25.68 -7.52
CA VAL A 277 -4.89 -26.16 -7.31
C VAL A 277 -4.33 -26.76 -8.60
N SER A 278 -3.16 -26.30 -9.04
CA SER A 278 -2.50 -26.79 -10.26
C SER A 278 -3.41 -26.76 -11.50
N CYS A 279 -4.26 -25.74 -11.61
CA CYS A 279 -5.23 -25.58 -12.68
C CYS A 279 -4.76 -24.57 -13.74
N GLU A 280 -5.23 -24.77 -14.97
CA GLU A 280 -5.13 -23.78 -16.04
C GLU A 280 -6.51 -23.21 -16.30
N VAL A 281 -6.64 -21.89 -16.28
CA VAL A 281 -7.93 -21.20 -16.45
C VAL A 281 -7.82 -20.25 -17.64
N TYR A 282 -8.76 -20.36 -18.56
CA TYR A 282 -8.84 -19.55 -19.77
C TYR A 282 -10.23 -18.89 -19.84
N LEU A 283 -10.28 -17.59 -19.59
CA LEU A 283 -11.50 -16.79 -19.68
C LEU A 283 -11.39 -15.88 -20.91
N LYS A 284 -12.11 -16.22 -21.97
CA LYS A 284 -12.18 -15.43 -23.21
C LYS A 284 -13.36 -14.47 -23.15
N GLY A 285 -13.20 -13.24 -23.62
CA GLY A 285 -14.26 -12.23 -23.60
C GLY A 285 -14.09 -11.17 -22.50
N THR A 286 -15.19 -10.51 -22.18
CA THR A 286 -15.25 -9.44 -21.19
C THR A 286 -16.02 -9.88 -19.93
N CYS A 287 -15.56 -9.45 -18.76
CA CYS A 287 -16.32 -9.59 -17.52
C CYS A 287 -16.38 -8.27 -16.74
N ARG A 288 -17.37 -8.11 -15.87
CA ARG A 288 -17.55 -6.90 -15.07
C ARG A 288 -16.55 -6.84 -13.91
N ALA A 289 -16.46 -7.93 -13.14
CA ALA A 289 -15.52 -8.06 -12.04
C ALA A 289 -15.02 -9.51 -11.97
N LEU A 290 -13.78 -9.67 -11.49
CA LEU A 290 -13.17 -10.97 -11.27
C LEU A 290 -12.75 -11.07 -9.80
N TYR A 291 -13.23 -12.12 -9.13
CA TYR A 291 -12.85 -12.45 -7.77
C TYR A 291 -12.02 -13.74 -7.78
N VAL A 292 -10.84 -13.69 -7.19
CA VAL A 292 -9.91 -14.82 -7.12
C VAL A 292 -9.59 -15.07 -5.66
N HIS A 293 -9.81 -16.29 -5.18
CA HIS A 293 -9.61 -16.64 -3.77
C HIS A 293 -9.02 -18.04 -3.63
N LYS A 294 -7.91 -18.21 -2.88
CA LYS A 294 -7.31 -19.54 -2.61
C LYS A 294 -6.90 -20.29 -3.89
N LEU A 295 -5.99 -19.71 -4.66
CA LEU A 295 -5.37 -20.39 -5.81
C LEU A 295 -3.95 -20.83 -5.45
N ARG A 296 -3.56 -22.02 -5.91
CA ARG A 296 -2.21 -22.58 -5.71
C ARG A 296 -1.67 -23.18 -7.00
N ASP A 297 -0.49 -22.77 -7.43
CA ASP A 297 0.19 -23.28 -8.62
C ASP A 297 -0.66 -23.22 -9.90
N CYS A 298 -1.52 -22.21 -10.03
CA CYS A 298 -2.46 -22.06 -11.14
C CYS A 298 -1.95 -21.08 -12.20
N ARG A 299 -2.30 -21.34 -13.47
CA ARG A 299 -2.10 -20.40 -14.58
C ARG A 299 -3.45 -19.85 -15.02
N VAL A 300 -3.62 -18.54 -14.97
CA VAL A 300 -4.92 -17.89 -15.17
C VAL A 300 -4.79 -16.84 -16.27
N PHE A 301 -5.41 -17.11 -17.40
CA PHE A 301 -5.46 -16.25 -18.57
C PHE A 301 -6.87 -15.68 -18.69
N VAL A 302 -6.97 -14.36 -18.61
CA VAL A 302 -8.26 -13.65 -18.63
C VAL A 302 -8.19 -12.56 -19.68
N GLY A 303 -9.27 -12.44 -20.45
CA GLY A 303 -9.51 -11.30 -21.32
C GLY A 303 -9.68 -9.98 -20.54
N ALA A 304 -10.51 -9.10 -21.08
CA ALA A 304 -10.65 -7.75 -20.55
C ALA A 304 -11.70 -7.66 -19.42
N VAL A 305 -11.28 -7.16 -18.26
CA VAL A 305 -12.15 -6.89 -17.12
C VAL A 305 -12.53 -5.41 -17.11
N LEU A 306 -13.83 -5.13 -17.25
CA LEU A 306 -14.39 -3.77 -17.30
C LEU A 306 -14.25 -3.01 -15.97
N GLY A 307 -14.27 -3.74 -14.86
CA GLY A 307 -14.24 -3.18 -13.51
C GLY A 307 -12.98 -3.56 -12.75
N SER A 308 -13.18 -4.10 -11.55
CA SER A 308 -12.11 -4.43 -10.62
C SER A 308 -11.82 -5.93 -10.59
N VAL A 309 -10.54 -6.25 -10.40
CA VAL A 309 -10.09 -7.59 -10.03
C VAL A 309 -9.66 -7.56 -8.56
N LEU A 310 -10.16 -8.52 -7.79
CA LEU A 310 -9.74 -8.77 -6.43
C LEU A 310 -9.10 -10.15 -6.35
N ILE A 311 -7.85 -10.20 -5.91
CA ILE A 311 -7.06 -11.43 -5.78
C ILE A 311 -6.69 -11.60 -4.31
N GLU A 312 -7.07 -12.71 -3.71
CA GLU A 312 -6.85 -13.01 -2.30
C GLU A 312 -6.26 -14.41 -2.13
N ASP A 313 -5.27 -14.53 -1.24
CA ASP A 313 -4.67 -15.81 -0.83
C ASP A 313 -4.22 -16.66 -2.03
N VAL A 314 -3.19 -16.19 -2.75
CA VAL A 314 -2.65 -16.88 -3.93
C VAL A 314 -1.16 -17.17 -3.78
N GLU A 315 -0.72 -18.33 -4.27
CA GLU A 315 0.69 -18.73 -4.14
C GLU A 315 1.14 -19.57 -5.34
N GLY A 316 2.32 -19.27 -5.88
CA GLY A 316 2.90 -19.99 -7.01
C GLY A 316 2.13 -19.81 -8.33
N CYS A 317 1.29 -18.78 -8.44
CA CYS A 317 0.40 -18.62 -9.59
C CYS A 317 1.01 -17.73 -10.68
N THR A 318 0.43 -17.81 -11.88
CA THR A 318 0.70 -16.87 -12.98
C THR A 318 -0.61 -16.31 -13.50
N PHE A 319 -0.73 -14.99 -13.52
CA PHE A 319 -1.91 -14.28 -13.99
C PHE A 319 -1.58 -13.46 -15.23
N VAL A 320 -2.37 -13.62 -16.30
CA VAL A 320 -2.29 -12.78 -17.49
C VAL A 320 -3.67 -12.17 -17.72
N MET A 321 -3.81 -10.86 -17.52
CA MET A 321 -5.12 -10.21 -17.58
C MET A 321 -5.06 -8.72 -17.88
N ALA A 322 -6.19 -8.16 -18.33
CA ALA A 322 -6.37 -6.73 -18.50
C ALA A 322 -7.53 -6.24 -17.62
N ALA A 323 -7.37 -5.16 -16.86
CA ALA A 323 -8.43 -4.65 -15.98
C ALA A 323 -8.33 -3.15 -15.71
N HIS A 324 -9.38 -2.53 -15.19
CA HIS A 324 -9.29 -1.11 -14.79
C HIS A 324 -8.53 -0.95 -13.49
N GLN A 325 -8.86 -1.78 -12.50
CA GLN A 325 -8.34 -1.73 -11.13
C GLN A 325 -8.00 -3.14 -10.67
N ILE A 326 -6.83 -3.32 -10.06
CA ILE A 326 -6.41 -4.62 -9.52
C ILE A 326 -5.98 -4.42 -8.07
N ARG A 327 -6.57 -5.22 -7.17
CA ARG A 327 -6.21 -5.31 -5.76
C ARG A 327 -5.78 -6.72 -5.43
N ILE A 328 -4.63 -6.84 -4.79
CA ILE A 328 -3.99 -8.11 -4.49
C ILE A 328 -3.72 -8.14 -2.98
N HIS A 329 -4.23 -9.17 -2.32
CA HIS A 329 -4.10 -9.39 -0.89
C HIS A 329 -3.52 -10.79 -0.65
N GLU A 330 -2.51 -10.91 0.22
CA GLU A 330 -1.90 -12.21 0.59
C GLU A 330 -1.41 -13.03 -0.62
N ALA A 331 -0.64 -12.42 -1.54
CA ALA A 331 -0.02 -13.13 -2.66
C ALA A 331 1.45 -13.48 -2.41
N LYS A 332 1.86 -14.70 -2.78
CA LYS A 332 3.23 -15.20 -2.58
C LYS A 332 3.81 -15.79 -3.86
N ALA A 333 5.06 -15.47 -4.19
CA ALA A 333 5.79 -16.07 -5.32
C ALA A 333 4.94 -16.18 -6.60
N THR A 334 4.27 -15.09 -6.98
CA THR A 334 3.24 -15.07 -8.01
C THR A 334 3.56 -14.01 -9.04
N ASP A 335 3.37 -14.33 -10.30
CA ASP A 335 3.67 -13.46 -11.43
C ASP A 335 2.40 -12.87 -12.03
N PHE A 336 2.42 -11.56 -12.30
CA PHE A 336 1.29 -10.81 -12.82
C PHE A 336 1.68 -10.10 -14.13
N TYR A 337 1.10 -10.54 -15.24
CA TYR A 337 1.22 -9.96 -16.57
C TYR A 337 -0.03 -9.11 -16.84
N LEU A 338 0.11 -7.80 -16.62
CA LEU A 338 -1.05 -6.92 -16.45
C LEU A 338 -1.11 -5.83 -17.50
N ARG A 339 -2.32 -5.55 -17.97
CA ARG A 339 -2.65 -4.27 -18.62
C ARG A 339 -3.69 -3.56 -17.75
N VAL A 340 -3.31 -2.44 -17.17
CA VAL A 340 -4.15 -1.73 -16.18
C VAL A 340 -4.32 -0.25 -16.46
N ARG A 341 -5.46 0.33 -16.06
CA ARG A 341 -5.71 1.79 -16.16
C ARG A 341 -5.25 2.55 -14.93
N SER A 342 -5.32 1.94 -13.75
CA SER A 342 -4.74 2.48 -12.53
C SER A 342 -3.59 1.62 -12.04
N ARG A 343 -2.82 2.16 -11.10
CA ARG A 343 -1.76 1.43 -10.41
C ARG A 343 -2.34 0.23 -9.65
N PRO A 344 -1.77 -0.98 -9.79
CA PRO A 344 -2.13 -2.12 -8.95
C PRO A 344 -1.84 -1.82 -7.49
N ILE A 345 -2.69 -2.31 -6.59
CA ILE A 345 -2.52 -2.17 -5.14
C ILE A 345 -2.22 -3.55 -4.56
N ILE A 346 -1.15 -3.66 -3.78
CA ILE A 346 -0.78 -4.89 -3.06
C ILE A 346 -0.85 -4.69 -1.54
N GLU A 347 -1.22 -5.75 -0.82
CA GLU A 347 -1.28 -5.81 0.63
C GLU A 347 -0.89 -7.22 1.12
N ASP A 348 -0.03 -7.32 2.14
CA ASP A 348 0.47 -8.62 2.68
C ASP A 348 1.08 -9.57 1.63
N CYS A 349 1.63 -9.01 0.54
CA CYS A 349 2.27 -9.80 -0.51
C CYS A 349 3.77 -10.00 -0.26
N SER A 350 4.34 -11.07 -0.80
CA SER A 350 5.79 -11.31 -0.76
C SER A 350 6.30 -12.03 -2.00
N GLY A 351 7.32 -11.47 -2.67
CA GLY A 351 7.92 -12.07 -3.86
C GLY A 351 6.97 -12.08 -5.06
N VAL A 352 6.12 -11.05 -5.18
CA VAL A 352 5.25 -10.89 -6.35
C VAL A 352 5.99 -10.16 -7.47
N ARG A 353 5.75 -10.55 -8.72
CA ARG A 353 6.46 -9.96 -9.87
C ARG A 353 5.48 -9.43 -10.90
N PHE A 354 5.80 -8.28 -11.51
CA PHE A 354 4.93 -7.61 -12.46
C PHE A 354 5.59 -7.48 -13.84
N ALA A 355 4.79 -7.69 -14.89
CA ALA A 355 5.21 -7.70 -16.28
C ALA A 355 4.11 -7.09 -17.18
N PRO A 356 4.46 -6.64 -18.39
CA PRO A 356 3.48 -6.20 -19.36
C PRO A 356 2.56 -7.36 -19.77
N HIS A 357 1.34 -7.03 -20.16
CA HIS A 357 0.37 -8.00 -20.64
C HIS A 357 0.86 -8.71 -21.91
N ALA A 358 0.71 -10.04 -21.95
CA ALA A 358 1.20 -10.91 -23.01
C ALA A 358 0.16 -11.96 -23.40
N LEU A 359 -1.11 -11.56 -23.56
CA LEU A 359 -2.18 -12.44 -24.02
C LEU A 359 -2.64 -12.03 -25.42
N GLU A 360 -2.90 -13.02 -26.26
CA GLU A 360 -3.53 -12.85 -27.57
C GLU A 360 -4.62 -13.92 -27.76
N TYR A 361 -5.76 -13.54 -28.32
CA TYR A 361 -6.78 -14.47 -28.78
C TYR A 361 -7.72 -13.82 -29.79
N ASP A 362 -8.40 -14.64 -30.60
CA ASP A 362 -9.34 -14.15 -31.60
C ASP A 362 -10.46 -13.29 -30.96
N GLY A 363 -10.44 -11.99 -31.28
CA GLY A 363 -11.38 -10.99 -30.74
C GLY A 363 -10.89 -10.16 -29.56
N ILE A 364 -9.66 -10.36 -29.06
CA ILE A 364 -9.11 -9.61 -27.91
C ILE A 364 -9.09 -8.09 -28.15
N ASP A 365 -8.79 -7.65 -29.38
CA ASP A 365 -8.79 -6.23 -29.73
C ASP A 365 -10.18 -5.59 -29.57
N GLY A 366 -11.23 -6.34 -29.90
CA GLY A 366 -12.62 -5.91 -29.70
C GLY A 366 -12.94 -5.78 -28.22
N ASP A 367 -12.57 -6.78 -27.42
CA ASP A 367 -12.81 -6.81 -25.98
C ASP A 367 -12.03 -5.69 -25.24
N LEU A 368 -10.77 -5.45 -25.63
CA LEU A 368 -9.94 -4.36 -25.11
C LEU A 368 -10.51 -2.99 -25.49
N LYS A 369 -11.05 -2.85 -26.70
CA LYS A 369 -11.67 -1.61 -27.15
C LYS A 369 -12.97 -1.32 -26.41
N GLU A 370 -13.84 -2.31 -26.28
CA GLU A 370 -15.11 -2.19 -25.54
C GLU A 370 -14.85 -1.83 -24.07
N SER A 371 -13.81 -2.43 -23.49
CA SER A 371 -13.39 -2.15 -22.12
C SER A 371 -12.54 -0.89 -21.94
N ARG A 372 -12.21 -0.14 -23.01
CA ARG A 372 -11.34 1.05 -22.96
C ARG A 372 -9.94 0.76 -22.42
N LEU A 373 -9.45 -0.44 -22.69
CA LEU A 373 -8.11 -0.96 -22.37
C LEU A 373 -7.23 -1.09 -23.63
N GLU A 374 -7.59 -0.42 -24.73
CA GLU A 374 -6.81 -0.45 -25.98
C GLU A 374 -5.40 0.14 -25.84
N GLU A 375 -5.26 1.20 -25.03
CA GLU A 375 -3.98 1.87 -24.80
C GLU A 375 -3.23 1.25 -23.62
N GLU A 376 -1.94 0.95 -23.85
CA GLU A 376 -1.03 0.55 -22.77
C GLU A 376 -0.49 1.78 -22.04
N THR A 377 -0.86 1.89 -20.76
CA THR A 377 -0.50 3.05 -19.92
C THR A 377 0.80 2.86 -19.13
N GLY A 378 1.42 1.67 -19.16
CA GLY A 378 2.62 1.34 -18.37
C GLY A 378 2.39 1.28 -16.85
N ASN A 379 1.15 1.41 -16.39
CA ASN A 379 0.81 1.41 -14.95
C ASN A 379 1.10 0.09 -14.24
N TRP A 380 1.27 -1.01 -14.97
CA TRP A 380 1.68 -2.30 -14.43
C TRP A 380 3.05 -2.25 -13.75
N ALA A 381 3.93 -1.30 -14.13
CA ALA A 381 5.24 -1.11 -13.52
C ALA A 381 5.22 -0.23 -12.26
N ASN A 382 4.07 0.40 -11.94
CA ASN A 382 3.90 1.31 -10.82
C ASN A 382 2.91 0.72 -9.81
N VAL A 383 3.42 -0.08 -8.87
CA VAL A 383 2.60 -0.80 -7.89
C VAL A 383 2.62 -0.08 -6.54
N ASP A 384 1.43 0.15 -5.97
CA ASP A 384 1.24 0.76 -4.66
C ASP A 384 1.18 -0.34 -3.59
N ASP A 385 2.17 -0.42 -2.71
CA ASP A 385 2.17 -1.32 -1.54
C ASP A 385 1.58 -0.59 -0.33
N PHE A 386 0.37 -1.01 0.07
CA PHE A 386 -0.40 -0.30 1.10
C PHE A 386 0.23 -0.37 2.49
N LYS A 387 0.94 -1.46 2.81
CA LYS A 387 1.57 -1.65 4.13
C LYS A 387 3.00 -1.13 4.19
N TRP A 388 3.57 -0.73 3.05
CA TRP A 388 4.91 -0.18 2.99
C TRP A 388 4.91 1.36 3.10
N LEU A 389 5.01 1.85 4.34
CA LEU A 389 5.01 3.29 4.63
C LEU A 389 6.38 3.99 4.46
N ARG A 390 7.37 3.32 3.85
CA ARG A 390 8.74 3.85 3.70
C ARG A 390 8.92 4.50 2.31
N ALA A 391 9.82 5.48 2.23
CA ALA A 391 10.13 6.19 0.98
C ALA A 391 10.96 5.38 -0.03
N VAL A 392 11.52 4.24 0.39
CA VAL A 392 12.29 3.32 -0.47
C VAL A 392 11.34 2.36 -1.19
N GLN A 393 11.78 1.77 -2.30
CA GLN A 393 10.99 0.73 -2.99
C GLN A 393 10.65 -0.43 -2.04
N SER A 394 9.41 -0.92 -2.10
CA SER A 394 8.99 -2.08 -1.32
C SER A 394 9.74 -3.34 -1.80
N PRO A 395 10.29 -4.16 -0.90
CA PRO A 395 10.92 -5.43 -1.25
C PRO A 395 9.90 -6.52 -1.61
N ASN A 396 8.61 -6.27 -1.39
CA ASN A 396 7.55 -7.25 -1.57
C ASN A 396 7.24 -7.53 -3.05
N TRP A 397 7.61 -6.61 -3.94
CA TRP A 397 7.37 -6.72 -5.36
C TRP A 397 8.58 -6.29 -6.20
N CYS A 398 8.68 -6.84 -7.40
CA CYS A 398 9.64 -6.40 -8.40
C CYS A 398 9.05 -6.53 -9.81
N LEU A 399 9.80 -6.06 -10.81
CA LEU A 399 9.46 -6.34 -12.20
C LEU A 399 10.06 -7.68 -12.62
N VAL A 400 9.38 -8.39 -13.53
CA VAL A 400 9.96 -9.57 -14.17
C VAL A 400 11.06 -9.13 -15.14
N PRO A 401 12.29 -9.67 -15.02
CA PRO A 401 13.37 -9.43 -15.98
C PRO A 401 12.94 -9.78 -17.40
N GLU A 402 13.44 -9.04 -18.40
CA GLU A 402 13.00 -9.20 -19.79
C GLU A 402 13.24 -10.60 -20.35
N GLU A 403 14.28 -11.27 -19.85
CA GLU A 403 14.70 -12.60 -20.26
C GLU A 403 13.79 -13.71 -19.68
N GLU A 404 13.11 -13.43 -18.57
CA GLU A 404 12.21 -14.35 -17.88
C GLU A 404 10.74 -14.10 -18.20
N ARG A 405 10.42 -13.03 -18.94
CA ARG A 405 9.04 -12.71 -19.31
C ARG A 405 8.46 -13.81 -20.20
N LEU A 406 7.20 -14.14 -19.95
CA LEU A 406 6.42 -14.95 -20.88
C LEU A 406 6.41 -14.31 -22.26
N GLN A 407 6.56 -15.15 -23.27
CA GLN A 407 6.24 -14.79 -24.66
C GLN A 407 4.73 -14.58 -24.77
N ILE A 408 4.30 -13.90 -25.84
CA ILE A 408 2.88 -13.71 -26.12
C ILE A 408 2.20 -15.08 -26.15
N VAL A 409 1.22 -15.26 -25.28
CA VAL A 409 0.46 -16.50 -25.14
C VAL A 409 -0.80 -16.38 -26.01
N ASP A 410 -0.82 -17.11 -27.11
CA ASP A 410 -2.01 -17.25 -27.95
C ASP A 410 -2.91 -18.36 -27.39
N ILE A 411 -4.14 -18.01 -27.02
CA ILE A 411 -5.13 -18.97 -26.50
C ILE A 411 -6.26 -19.22 -27.50
N SER A 412 -6.12 -18.84 -28.77
CA SER A 412 -7.19 -18.93 -29.79
C SER A 412 -7.74 -20.36 -29.96
N GLU A 413 -6.88 -21.37 -29.99
CA GLU A 413 -7.25 -22.79 -30.21
C GLU A 413 -7.81 -23.51 -28.97
N VAL A 414 -7.81 -22.86 -27.80
CA VAL A 414 -8.30 -23.46 -26.55
C VAL A 414 -9.83 -23.39 -26.48
N HIS A 415 -10.53 -24.52 -26.59
CA HIS A 415 -11.99 -24.57 -26.59
C HIS A 415 -12.57 -25.05 -25.25
N GLU A 416 -13.81 -24.64 -24.94
CA GLU A 416 -14.57 -25.20 -23.82
C GLU A 416 -14.69 -26.72 -24.02
N GLN A 417 -14.13 -27.50 -23.09
CA GLN A 417 -14.47 -28.92 -22.98
C GLN A 417 -15.77 -28.98 -22.18
N GLU A 418 -16.87 -29.36 -22.84
CA GLU A 418 -18.08 -29.76 -22.14
C GLU A 418 -17.72 -31.02 -21.33
N ASP A 419 -17.64 -30.88 -20.01
CA ASP A 419 -17.59 -32.01 -19.06
C ASP A 419 -18.90 -32.82 -19.29
N ASP A 420 -18.82 -33.84 -20.15
CA ASP A 420 -19.88 -34.83 -20.34
C ASP A 420 -19.84 -35.77 -19.12
N SER A 421 -20.57 -35.43 -18.05
CA SER A 421 -20.72 -36.26 -16.84
C SER A 421 -22.02 -35.99 -16.08
#